data_AF-A0A432TMR7-F1
#
_entry.id   AF-A0A432TMR7-F1
#
_cell.length_a   1.000
_cell.length_b   1.000
_cell.length_c   1.000
_cell.angle_alpha   90.00
_cell.angle_beta   90.00
_cell.angle_gamma   90.00
#
_symmetry.space_group_name_H-M   'P 1'
#
loop_
_entity.id
_entity.type
_entity.pdbx_description
1 polymer ?
#
loop_
_entity_poly.entity_id
_entity_poly.type
_entity_poly.pdbx_seq_one_letter_code
_entity_poly.pdbx_strand_id
1 'polypeptide(L)' 'MSLIPVLAIDGPSGVGKGTVARIMAQKLGWHLLDSGAIYRAFALAVDARNID' A
#
# COMPACT_ATOMS: atom_id res chain seq x y z
N MET A 1 24.12 -4.14 11.78
CA MET A 1 23.16 -3.59 10.78
C MET A 1 22.20 -2.69 11.52
N SER A 2 21.99 -1.45 11.06
CA SER A 2 20.90 -0.63 11.60
C SER A 2 19.56 -1.12 11.04
N LEU A 3 18.53 -1.19 11.89
CA LEU A 3 17.17 -1.51 11.45
C LEU A 3 16.63 -0.38 10.58
N ILE A 4 16.07 -0.74 9.42
CA ILE A 4 15.33 0.20 8.58
C ILE A 4 13.95 0.38 9.24
N PRO A 5 13.53 1.62 9.55
CA PRO A 5 12.24 1.85 10.19
C PRO A 5 11.09 1.58 9.21
N VAL A 6 10.03 0.93 9.72
CA VAL A 6 8.82 0.57 8.95
C VAL A 6 7.59 1.04 9.73
N LEU A 7 6.65 1.70 9.05
CA LEU A 7 5.37 2.14 9.61
C LEU A 7 4.21 1.49 8.86
N ALA A 8 3.39 0.72 9.56
CA ALA A 8 2.13 0.18 9.05
C ALA A 8 0.96 1.10 9.43
N ILE A 9 0.00 1.28 8.52
CA ILE A 9 -1.20 2.11 8.73
C ILE A 9 -2.44 1.30 8.37
N ASP A 10 -3.14 0.81 9.40
CA ASP A 10 -4.29 -0.08 9.28
C ASP A 10 -5.61 0.57 9.74
N GLY A 11 -6.73 -0.04 9.35
CA GLY A 11 -8.09 0.43 9.67
C GLY A 11 -9.13 0.09 8.59
N PRO A 12 -10.42 0.40 8.80
CA PRO A 12 -11.50 0.04 7.88
C PRO A 12 -11.37 0.63 6.48
N SER A 13 -12.08 0.07 5.50
CA SER A 13 -12.10 0.64 4.14
C SER A 13 -12.70 2.05 4.14
N GLY A 14 -12.24 2.92 3.22
CA GLY A 14 -12.78 4.27 3.05
C GLY A 14 -12.33 5.34 4.07
N VAL A 15 -11.63 4.99 5.16
CA VAL A 15 -11.23 5.97 6.21
C VAL A 15 -10.04 6.85 5.85
N GLY A 16 -9.53 6.79 4.62
CA GLY A 16 -8.43 7.67 4.16
C GLY A 16 -7.00 7.21 4.45
N LYS A 17 -6.79 5.94 4.84
CA LYS A 17 -5.45 5.38 5.18
C LYS A 17 -4.37 5.65 4.13
N GLY A 18 -4.67 5.38 2.85
CA GLY A 18 -3.73 5.60 1.76
C GLY A 18 -3.35 7.08 1.59
N THR A 19 -4.30 7.98 1.85
CA THR A 19 -4.04 9.43 1.85
C THR A 19 -3.07 9.80 2.96
N VAL A 20 -3.31 9.34 4.19
CA VAL A 20 -2.41 9.60 5.34
C VAL A 20 -1.04 8.99 5.09
N ALA A 21 -0.97 7.75 4.60
CA ALA A 21 0.28 7.06 4.29
C ALA A 21 1.12 7.82 3.27
N ARG A 22 0.50 8.33 2.21
CA ARG A 22 1.17 9.15 1.17
C ARG A 22 1.70 10.46 1.74
N ILE A 23 0.92 11.16 2.56
CA ILE A 23 1.35 12.41 3.21
C ILE A 23 2.55 12.15 4.13
N MET A 24 2.50 11.08 4.93
CA MET A 24 3.60 10.71 5.83
C MET A 24 4.87 10.34 5.06
N ALA A 25 4.76 9.54 3.99
CA ALA A 25 5.88 9.16 3.15
C ALA A 25 6.57 10.40 2.53
N GLN A 26 5.79 11.35 2.01
CA GLN A 26 6.33 12.62 1.49
C GLN A 26 7.04 13.45 2.56
N LYS A 27 6.44 13.58 3.76
CA LYS A 27 7.01 14.35 4.87
C LYS A 27 8.31 13.74 5.41
N LEU A 28 8.41 12.42 5.42
CA LEU A 28 9.56 11.69 5.95
C LEU A 28 10.63 11.38 4.89
N GLY A 29 10.33 11.61 3.60
CA GLY A 29 11.17 11.17 2.49
C GLY A 29 11.24 9.64 2.37
N TRP A 30 10.18 8.94 2.79
CA TRP A 30 10.12 7.48 2.79
C TRP A 30 9.44 6.94 1.54
N HIS A 31 9.71 5.67 1.23
CA HIS A 31 8.96 4.94 0.22
C HIS A 31 7.58 4.55 0.75
N LEU A 32 6.56 4.64 -0.10
CA LEU A 32 5.21 4.18 0.18
C LEU A 32 4.99 2.82 -0.48
N LEU A 33 4.54 1.84 0.31
CA LEU A 33 4.07 0.55 -0.17
C LEU A 33 2.54 0.48 -0.03
N ASP A 34 1.80 0.68 -1.13
CA ASP A 34 0.34 0.59 -1.14
C ASP A 34 -0.11 -0.86 -1.40
N SER A 35 -0.44 -1.57 -0.31
CA SER A 35 -0.95 -2.95 -0.38
C SER A 35 -2.25 -3.05 -1.19
N GLY A 36 -3.13 -2.06 -1.12
CA GLY A 36 -4.38 -2.04 -1.87
C GLY A 36 -4.15 -1.96 -3.38
N ALA A 37 -3.16 -1.19 -3.82
CA ALA A 37 -2.77 -1.15 -5.23
C ALA A 37 -2.20 -2.49 -5.70
N ILE A 38 -1.37 -3.14 -4.88
CA ILE A 38 -0.80 -4.47 -5.17
C ILE A 38 -1.92 -5.50 -5.33
N TYR A 39 -2.87 -5.58 -4.39
CA TYR A 39 -3.98 -6.54 -4.48
C TYR A 39 -4.88 -6.29 -5.70
N ARG A 40 -5.17 -5.03 -6.04
CA ARG A 40 -5.95 -4.71 -7.24
C ARG A 40 -5.21 -5.06 -8.54
N ALA A 41 -3.92 -4.77 -8.61
CA ALA A 41 -3.09 -5.14 -9.76
C ALA A 41 -3.00 -6.67 -9.90
N PHE A 42 -2.87 -7.38 -8.79
CA PHE A 42 -2.90 -8.84 -8.77
C PHE A 42 -4.24 -9.40 -9.24
N ALA A 43 -5.36 -8.90 -8.71
CA ALA A 43 -6.70 -9.32 -9.13
C ALA A 43 -6.92 -9.08 -10.63
N LEU A 44 -6.53 -7.90 -11.15
CA LEU A 44 -6.59 -7.60 -12.58
C LEU A 44 -5.73 -8.58 -13.41
N ALA A 45 -4.55 -8.94 -12.93
CA ALA A 45 -3.65 -9.87 -13.61
C ALA A 45 -4.19 -11.31 -13.66
N VAL A 46 -4.94 -11.72 -12.62
CA VAL A 46 -5.65 -13.00 -12.54
C VAL A 46 -6.83 -13.03 -13.50
N ASP A 47 -7.68 -12.00 -13.44
CA ASP A 47 -8.85 -11.81 -14.31
C ASP A 47 -8.44 -11.81 -15.79
N ALA A 48 -7.40 -11.05 -16.16
CA ALA A 48 -6.88 -10.98 -17.52
C ALA A 48 -6.33 -12.32 -18.06
N ARG A 49 -6.03 -13.28 -17.18
CA ARG A 49 -5.53 -14.62 -17.55
C ARG A 49 -6.60 -15.71 -17.44
N ASN A 50 -7.84 -15.36 -17.07
CA ASN A 50 -8.92 -16.33 -16.78
C ASN A 50 -8.46 -17.41 -15.79
N ILE A 51 -7.73 -17.00 -14.76
CA ILE A 51 -7.32 -17.90 -13.66
C ILE A 51 -8.42 -17.78 -12.60
N ASP A 52 -9.06 -18.91 -12.28
CA ASP A 52 -10.03 -19.02 -11.18
C ASP A 52 -9.35 -18.99 -9.80
#